data_AF-A0A1V2PAW9-F1
#
_entry.id   AF-A0A1V2PAW9-F1
#
_cell.length_a   1.000
_cell.length_b   1.000
_cell.length_c   1.000
_cell.angle_alpha   90.00
_cell.angle_beta   90.00
_cell.angle_gamma   90.00
#
_symmetry.space_group_name_H-M   'P 1'
#
loop_
_entity.id
_entity.type
_entity.pdbx_description
1 polymer ?
#
loop_
_entity_poly.entity_id
_entity_poly.type
_entity_poly.pdbx_seq_one_letter_code
_entity_poly.pdbx_strand_id
1 'polypeptide(L)' 'MSETTLPRIAWRATEFAQMVGMSAWQVRKLCRDGEIPGAEKWGDAWVIPDAVVQAIKAGTIPAPGQKQAS' A
#
# COMPACT_ATOMS: atom_id res chain seq x y z
N MET A 1 -24.66 -7.14 -10.56
CA MET A 1 -23.78 -6.39 -9.63
C MET A 1 -22.40 -6.99 -9.78
N SER A 2 -21.47 -6.27 -10.41
CA SER A 2 -20.14 -6.80 -10.70
C SER A 2 -19.34 -6.85 -9.40
N GLU A 3 -19.15 -8.05 -8.89
CA GLU A 3 -18.31 -8.33 -7.73
C GLU A 3 -16.86 -8.13 -8.19
N THR A 4 -16.32 -6.93 -7.93
CA THR A 4 -14.90 -6.67 -8.16
C THR A 4 -14.10 -7.52 -7.16
N THR A 5 -13.84 -8.77 -7.54
CA THR A 5 -13.04 -9.72 -6.74
C THR A 5 -11.61 -9.20 -6.71
N LEU A 6 -11.26 -8.48 -5.64
CA LEU A 6 -9.87 -8.11 -5.35
C LEU A 6 -8.99 -9.37 -5.42
N PRO A 7 -7.74 -9.26 -5.90
CA PRO A 7 -6.83 -10.38 -5.87
C PRO A 7 -6.71 -10.82 -4.41
N ARG A 8 -6.87 -12.13 -4.15
CA ARG A 8 -6.98 -12.75 -2.82
C ARG A 8 -5.82 -12.42 -1.85
N ILE A 9 -4.76 -11.75 -2.33
CA ILE A 9 -3.51 -11.48 -1.64
C ILE A 9 -3.08 -10.01 -1.86
N ALA A 10 -4.00 -9.07 -1.66
CA ALA A 10 -3.71 -7.64 -1.70
C ALA A 10 -4.37 -6.89 -0.54
N TRP A 11 -3.65 -5.90 -0.02
CA TRP A 11 -4.05 -5.04 1.08
C TRP A 11 -4.68 -3.76 0.56
N ARG A 12 -5.75 -3.30 1.20
CA ARG A 12 -6.26 -1.95 0.90
C ARG A 12 -5.30 -0.91 1.46
N ALA A 13 -5.20 0.23 0.78
CA ALA A 13 -4.41 1.37 1.26
C ALA A 13 -4.74 1.78 2.70
N THR A 14 -5.99 1.61 3.15
CA THR A 14 -6.41 1.88 4.53
C THR A 14 -5.81 0.89 5.55
N GLU A 15 -5.73 -0.38 5.22
CA GLU A 15 -5.18 -1.42 6.10
C GLU A 15 -3.65 -1.31 6.15
N PHE A 16 -3.03 -1.09 4.99
CA PHE A 16 -1.61 -0.82 4.90
C PHE A 16 -1.22 0.43 5.69
N ALA A 17 -2.01 1.50 5.60
CA ALA A 17 -1.79 2.73 6.37
C ALA A 17 -1.73 2.49 7.88
N GLN A 18 -2.63 1.67 8.42
CA GLN A 18 -2.61 1.30 9.84
C GLN A 18 -1.35 0.52 10.22
N MET A 19 -0.91 -0.39 9.36
CA MET A 19 0.32 -1.16 9.58
C MET A 19 1.57 -0.28 9.62
N VAL A 20 1.70 0.67 8.69
CA VAL A 20 2.88 1.54 8.60
C VAL A 20 2.79 2.79 9.47
N GLY A 21 1.68 2.97 10.22
CA GLY A 21 1.46 4.15 11.08
C GLY A 21 1.25 5.44 10.29
N MET A 22 0.69 5.37 9.08
CA MET A 22 0.41 6.52 8.22
C MET A 22 -1.09 6.78 8.06
N SER A 23 -1.44 7.95 7.53
CA SER A 23 -2.82 8.21 7.11
C SER A 23 -3.14 7.53 5.76
N ALA A 24 -4.38 7.11 5.57
CA ALA A 24 -4.83 6.54 4.30
C ALA A 24 -4.66 7.51 3.12
N TRP A 25 -4.74 8.82 3.36
CA TRP A 25 -4.47 9.83 2.33
C TRP A 25 -2.99 9.84 1.89
N GLN A 26 -2.05 9.77 2.84
CA GLN A 26 -0.63 9.68 2.53
C GLN A 26 -0.33 8.41 1.73
N VAL A 27 -0.86 7.26 2.14
CA VAL A 27 -0.67 6.01 1.41
C VAL A 27 -1.23 6.10 -0.01
N ARG A 28 -2.45 6.65 -0.20
CA ARG A 28 -3.02 6.86 -1.54
C ARG A 28 -2.15 7.78 -2.40
N LYS A 29 -1.56 8.81 -1.81
CA LYS A 29 -0.61 9.69 -2.50
C LYS A 29 0.64 8.92 -2.91
N LEU A 30 1.22 8.12 -2.01
CA LEU A 30 2.40 7.29 -2.30
C LEU A 30 2.13 6.24 -3.39
N CYS A 31 0.95 5.60 -3.37
CA CYS A 31 0.53 4.71 -4.45
C CYS A 31 0.44 5.47 -5.80
N ARG A 32 -0.12 6.69 -5.78
CA ARG A 32 -0.24 7.53 -6.97
C ARG A 32 1.12 8.02 -7.49
N ASP A 33 2.01 8.37 -6.59
CA ASP A 33 3.36 8.89 -6.89
C ASP A 33 4.31 7.75 -7.31
N GLY A 34 3.91 6.48 -7.15
CA GLY A 34 4.70 5.31 -7.55
C GLY A 34 5.72 4.84 -6.51
N GLU A 35 5.69 5.42 -5.30
CA GLU A 35 6.57 5.06 -4.17
C GLU A 35 6.26 3.68 -3.59
N ILE A 36 5.05 3.17 -3.81
CA ILE A 36 4.66 1.81 -3.43
C ILE A 36 4.70 0.92 -4.68
N PRO A 37 5.74 0.10 -4.85
CA PRO A 37 5.89 -0.72 -6.04
C PRO A 37 4.72 -1.71 -6.16
N GLY A 38 4.16 -1.85 -7.36
CA GLY A 38 3.04 -2.76 -7.61
C GLY A 38 1.69 -2.30 -7.04
N ALA A 39 1.59 -1.12 -6.43
CA ALA A 39 0.30 -0.57 -6.04
C ALA A 39 -0.56 -0.31 -7.28
N GLU A 40 -1.80 -0.77 -7.24
CA GLU A 40 -2.75 -0.65 -8.35
C GLU A 40 -4.05 -0.03 -7.86
N LYS A 41 -4.71 0.75 -8.74
CA LYS A 41 -6.01 1.33 -8.44
C LYS A 41 -7.11 0.41 -8.96
N TRP A 42 -7.84 -0.21 -8.04
CA TRP A 42 -8.99 -1.08 -8.33
C TRP A 42 -10.29 -0.34 -7.99
N GLY A 43 -10.93 0.22 -9.03
CA GLY A 43 -12.12 1.06 -8.87
C GLY A 43 -11.82 2.35 -8.10
N ASP A 44 -12.40 2.50 -6.91
CA ASP A 44 -12.17 3.65 -6.03
C ASP A 44 -11.17 3.37 -4.88
N ALA A 45 -10.58 2.18 -4.86
CA ALA A 45 -9.60 1.80 -3.85
C ALA A 45 -8.21 1.61 -4.46
N TRP A 46 -7.17 1.98 -3.70
CA TRP A 46 -5.81 1.55 -3.98
C TRP A 46 -5.56 0.24 -3.26
N VAL A 47 -5.02 -0.72 -3.99
CA VAL A 47 -4.61 -2.04 -3.49
C VAL A 47 -3.11 -2.20 -3.62
N ILE A 48 -2.53 -2.82 -2.60
CA ILE A 48 -1.10 -3.01 -2.46
C ILE A 48 -0.87 -4.52 -2.39
N PRO A 49 -0.08 -5.11 -3.29
CA PRO A 49 0.18 -6.54 -3.27
C PRO A 49 0.78 -7.00 -1.94
N ASP A 50 0.34 -8.13 -1.41
CA ASP A 50 0.89 -8.67 -0.16
C ASP A 50 2.40 -8.90 -0.24
N ALA A 51 2.92 -9.29 -1.40
CA ALA A 51 4.36 -9.44 -1.62
C ALA A 51 5.17 -8.19 -1.23
N VAL A 52 4.63 -7.00 -1.53
CA VAL A 52 5.26 -5.71 -1.19
C VAL A 52 5.19 -5.47 0.30
N VAL A 53 4.04 -5.78 0.90
CA VAL A 53 3.82 -5.69 2.35
C VAL A 53 4.78 -6.61 3.12
N GLN A 54 4.95 -7.84 2.67
CA GLN A 54 5.90 -8.79 3.25
C GLN A 54 7.34 -8.31 3.07
N ALA A 55 7.69 -7.75 1.91
CA ALA A 55 9.02 -7.18 1.68
C ALA A 55 9.32 -6.00 2.62
N ILE A 56 8.32 -5.16 2.94
CA ILE A 56 8.44 -4.08 3.92
C ILE A 56 8.60 -4.65 5.34
N LYS A 57 7.79 -5.63 5.72
CA LYS A 57 7.92 -6.32 7.02
C LYS A 57 9.26 -7.01 7.20
N ALA A 58 9.79 -7.61 6.14
CA ALA A 58 11.09 -8.25 6.11
C ALA A 58 12.26 -7.25 6.10
N GLY A 59 11.98 -5.94 6.01
CA GLY A 59 13.00 -4.89 5.90
C GLY A 59 13.76 -4.90 4.57
N THR A 60 13.26 -5.61 3.56
CA THR A 60 13.84 -5.66 2.22
C THR A 60 13.53 -4.40 1.42
N ILE A 61 12.37 -3.79 1.66
CA ILE A 61 11.96 -2.49 1.10
C ILE A 61 11.74 -1.52 2.27
N PRO A 62 12.29 -0.29 2.22
CA PRO A 62 12.03 0.70 3.26
C PRO A 62 10.55 1.10 3.26
N ALA A 63 9.98 1.35 4.44
CA ALA A 63 8.61 1.80 4.55
C ALA A 63 8.43 3.13 3.77
N PRO A 64 7.46 3.21 2.85
CA PRO A 64 7.30 4.37 1.98
C PRO A 64 6.92 5.60 2.80
N GLY A 65 7.54 6.74 2.50
CA GLY A 65 7.26 8.00 3.18
C GLY A 65 7.79 8.12 4.62
N GLN A 66 8.55 7.15 5.14
CA GLN A 66 9.39 7.40 6.31
C GLN A 66 10.55 8.29 5.90
N LYS A 67 10.36 9.61 6.02
CA LYS A 67 11.51 10.51 6.16
C LYS A 67 12.28 10.00 7.37
N GLN A 68 13.49 9.51 7.16
CA GLN A 68 14.41 9.23 8.26
C GLN A 68 14.40 10.47 9.14
N ALA A 69 13.88 10.35 10.37
CA ALA A 69 13.93 11.44 11.33
C ALA A 69 15.42 11.75 11.52
N SER A 70 15.84 12.91 11.00
CA SER A 70 17.19 13.44 11.17
C SER A 70 17.32 14.10 12.53
#